data_AF-A0A855SI25-F1
#
_entry.id   AF-A0A855SI25-F1
#
_cell.length_a   1.000
_cell.length_b   1.000
_cell.length_c   1.000
_cell.angle_alpha   90.00
_cell.angle_beta   90.00
_cell.angle_gamma   90.00
#
_symmetry.space_group_name_H-M   'P 1'
#
loop_
_entity.id
_entity.type
_entity.pdbx_description
1 polymer ?
#
loop_
_entity_poly.entity_id
_entity_poly.type
_entity_poly.pdbx_seq_one_letter_code
_entity_poly.pdbx_strand_id
1 'polypeptide(L)'
;MTTYHELLGTTEYSTTSDIKKRYKLLSHRLHPDKSGSVILMQLISHAYNEVLCGNGNKHCELIHINHDKILLTKKYAEKLKQELELQKIDNIELEKQILELRKKLDHQSCENKRLTETLEREQRKNIVSTVMPYENKAKEKRYRIIKIGLAISSVALNIGLVAAITLLNSNDTKKITSKIESRLIEPVVTPQKVAVEERIPPKAKLTTHRSLELTQVVGEWSLFQPIDQPPYIAIRNQAGSYIVQRCDLHFYYYANMTQQRTSLPANLRFMHQQQNFLVYSIDYGIGSERDHWVNSQSIKINREYFSNKSFLNSNEVLQQYCGRG
;
A
#
# COMPACT_ATOMS: atom_id res chain seq x y z
N MET A 1 -9.39 -55.74 29.91
CA MET A 1 -9.79 -54.70 28.93
C MET A 1 -11.22 -54.31 29.26
N THR A 2 -11.60 -53.05 29.15
CA THR A 2 -12.94 -52.59 29.57
C THR A 2 -14.01 -52.97 28.56
N THR A 3 -15.17 -53.47 29.01
CA THR A 3 -16.35 -53.74 28.16
C THR A 3 -17.22 -52.49 27.97
N TYR A 4 -18.14 -52.51 27.01
CA TYR A 4 -19.10 -51.41 26.84
C TYR A 4 -20.08 -51.29 28.01
N HIS A 5 -20.45 -52.41 28.65
CA HIS A 5 -21.22 -52.40 29.89
C HIS A 5 -20.49 -51.69 31.03
N GLU A 6 -19.22 -52.03 31.27
CA GLU A 6 -18.37 -51.37 32.28
C GLU A 6 -18.19 -49.87 32.00
N LEU A 7 -18.00 -49.50 30.73
CA LEU A 7 -17.82 -48.11 30.30
C LEU A 7 -19.05 -47.22 30.57
N LEU A 8 -20.26 -47.78 30.52
CA LEU A 8 -21.48 -47.09 30.99
C LEU A 8 -21.70 -47.24 32.50
N GLY A 9 -21.06 -48.20 33.17
CA GLY A 9 -21.39 -48.61 34.53
C GLY A 9 -22.77 -49.30 34.58
N THR A 10 -22.95 -50.28 33.70
CA THR A 10 -24.13 -51.15 33.57
C THR A 10 -23.69 -52.62 33.52
N THR A 11 -24.63 -53.55 33.45
CA THR A 11 -24.40 -55.00 33.36
C THR A 11 -25.31 -55.63 32.30
N GLU A 12 -25.02 -56.86 31.89
CA GLU A 12 -25.87 -57.65 30.97
C GLU A 12 -27.31 -57.84 31.47
N TYR A 13 -27.55 -57.76 32.79
CA TYR A 13 -28.87 -57.82 33.42
C TYR A 13 -29.59 -56.45 33.49
N SER A 14 -28.93 -55.36 33.06
CA SER A 14 -29.50 -54.01 33.13
C SER A 14 -30.60 -53.81 32.08
N THR A 15 -31.76 -53.31 32.49
CA THR A 15 -32.85 -53.04 31.54
C THR A 15 -32.48 -51.92 30.57
N THR A 16 -33.10 -51.90 29.38
CA THR A 16 -32.95 -50.82 28.40
C THR A 16 -33.31 -49.45 28.97
N SER A 17 -34.27 -49.39 29.91
CA SER A 17 -34.61 -48.21 30.71
C SER A 17 -33.40 -47.72 31.51
N ASP A 18 -32.71 -48.62 32.21
CA ASP A 18 -31.63 -48.26 33.14
C ASP A 18 -30.35 -47.90 32.39
N ILE A 19 -30.05 -48.60 31.29
CA ILE A 19 -29.01 -48.23 30.32
C ILE A 19 -29.26 -46.79 29.80
N LYS A 20 -30.50 -46.45 29.41
CA LYS A 20 -30.87 -45.11 28.94
C LYS A 20 -30.78 -44.04 30.03
N LYS A 21 -31.21 -44.33 31.26
CA LYS A 21 -31.02 -43.44 32.43
C LYS A 21 -29.53 -43.17 32.67
N ARG A 22 -28.71 -44.22 32.62
CA ARG A 22 -27.28 -44.16 32.88
C ARG A 22 -26.53 -43.35 31.81
N TYR A 23 -26.82 -43.59 30.54
CA TYR A 23 -26.31 -42.77 29.43
C TYR A 23 -26.71 -41.29 29.56
N LYS A 24 -27.97 -40.98 29.92
CA LYS A 24 -28.42 -39.58 30.13
C LYS A 24 -27.68 -38.89 31.28
N LEU A 25 -27.36 -39.62 32.35
CA LEU A 25 -26.57 -39.11 33.47
C LEU A 25 -25.12 -38.85 33.08
N LEU A 26 -24.49 -39.76 32.33
CA LEU A 26 -23.11 -39.61 31.86
C LEU A 26 -22.97 -38.49 30.83
N SER A 27 -23.85 -38.43 29.83
CA SER A 27 -23.84 -37.37 28.80
C SER A 27 -24.05 -35.98 29.39
N HIS A 28 -24.88 -35.83 30.42
CA HIS A 28 -25.03 -34.53 31.10
C HIS A 28 -23.76 -34.08 31.85
N ARG A 29 -22.98 -35.03 32.40
CA ARG A 29 -21.72 -34.76 33.12
C ARG A 29 -20.52 -34.59 32.19
N LEU A 30 -20.55 -35.23 31.02
CA LEU A 30 -19.44 -35.28 30.06
C LEU A 30 -19.69 -34.41 28.82
N HIS A 31 -20.72 -33.56 28.83
CA HIS A 31 -21.03 -32.65 27.75
C HIS A 31 -19.92 -31.60 27.56
N PRO A 32 -19.45 -31.31 26.33
CA PRO A 32 -18.39 -30.31 26.10
C PRO A 32 -18.72 -28.94 26.69
N ASP A 33 -19.96 -28.47 26.51
CA ASP A 33 -20.44 -27.17 27.05
C ASP A 33 -20.44 -27.10 28.60
N LYS A 34 -20.23 -28.23 29.29
CA LYS A 34 -20.25 -28.36 30.75
C LYS A 34 -18.93 -28.92 31.29
N SER A 35 -17.81 -28.44 30.73
CA SER A 35 -16.42 -28.86 31.01
C SER A 35 -16.08 -30.35 30.74
N GLY A 36 -16.94 -31.07 30.01
CA GLY A 36 -16.64 -32.40 29.49
C GLY A 36 -15.72 -32.40 28.27
N SER A 37 -15.31 -33.58 27.82
CA SER A 37 -14.49 -33.76 26.62
C SER A 37 -15.33 -34.31 25.46
N VAL A 38 -15.18 -33.72 24.27
CA VAL A 38 -15.81 -34.20 23.03
C VAL A 38 -15.51 -35.68 22.77
N ILE A 39 -14.27 -36.12 23.05
CA ILE A 39 -13.84 -37.52 22.87
C ILE A 39 -14.55 -38.44 23.87
N LEU A 40 -14.70 -38.02 25.14
CA LEU A 40 -15.43 -38.80 26.14
C LEU A 40 -16.93 -38.89 25.80
N MET A 41 -17.53 -37.80 25.30
CA MET A 41 -18.92 -37.78 24.84
C MET A 41 -19.15 -38.71 23.65
N GLN A 42 -18.21 -38.76 22.69
CA GLN A 42 -18.24 -39.71 21.57
C GLN A 42 -18.11 -41.17 22.07
N LEU A 43 -17.18 -41.43 22.98
CA LEU A 43 -16.92 -42.76 23.55
C LEU A 43 -18.15 -43.34 24.28
N ILE A 44 -18.80 -42.56 25.15
CA ILE A 44 -20.02 -43.03 25.85
C ILE A 44 -21.23 -43.18 24.92
N SER A 45 -21.30 -42.38 23.84
CA SER A 45 -22.39 -42.47 22.86
C SER A 45 -22.25 -43.72 21.99
N HIS A 46 -21.02 -44.07 21.60
CA HIS A 46 -20.72 -45.35 20.95
C HIS A 46 -21.06 -46.53 21.87
N ALA A 47 -20.59 -46.51 23.12
CA ALA A 47 -20.88 -47.57 24.09
C ALA A 47 -22.39 -47.79 24.34
N TYR A 48 -23.18 -46.71 24.39
CA TYR A 48 -24.63 -46.79 24.50
C TYR A 48 -25.27 -47.51 23.31
N ASN A 49 -24.84 -47.20 22.07
CA ASN A 49 -25.34 -47.86 20.87
C ASN A 49 -24.95 -49.34 20.84
N GLU A 50 -23.69 -49.69 21.17
CA GLU A 50 -23.23 -51.09 21.20
C GLU A 50 -24.00 -51.92 22.25
N VAL A 51 -24.23 -51.37 23.44
CA VAL A 51 -25.04 -52.04 24.47
C VAL A 51 -26.48 -52.27 23.99
N LEU A 52 -27.10 -51.29 23.30
CA LEU A 52 -28.43 -51.47 22.71
C LEU A 52 -28.48 -52.51 21.59
N CYS A 53 -27.38 -52.67 20.84
CA CYS A 53 -27.23 -53.70 19.80
C CYS A 53 -26.91 -55.10 20.37
N GLY A 54 -26.92 -55.28 21.69
CA GLY A 54 -26.56 -56.57 22.34
C GLY A 54 -25.06 -56.85 22.39
N ASN A 55 -24.22 -55.90 21.99
CA ASN A 55 -22.76 -56.03 22.00
C ASN A 55 -22.13 -55.62 23.34
N GLY A 56 -22.91 -55.41 24.40
CA GLY A 56 -22.44 -54.81 25.66
C GLY A 56 -21.28 -55.51 26.36
N ASN A 57 -21.21 -56.84 26.25
CA ASN A 57 -20.11 -57.67 26.79
C ASN A 57 -18.87 -57.70 25.90
N LYS A 58 -18.92 -57.18 24.66
CA LYS A 58 -17.73 -57.03 23.82
C LYS A 58 -16.79 -56.03 24.49
N HIS A 59 -15.50 -56.25 24.27
CA HIS A 59 -14.49 -55.29 24.69
C HIS A 59 -14.69 -53.98 23.94
N CYS A 60 -14.48 -52.86 24.64
CA CYS A 60 -14.41 -51.55 24.03
C CYS A 60 -13.12 -51.45 23.22
N GLU A 61 -13.16 -51.98 22.01
CA GLU A 61 -12.29 -51.55 20.93
C GLU A 61 -12.50 -50.05 20.78
N LEU A 62 -11.59 -49.25 21.36
CA LEU A 62 -11.61 -47.81 21.12
C LEU A 62 -11.50 -47.62 19.61
N ILE A 63 -12.61 -47.21 19.00
CA ILE A 63 -12.64 -46.77 17.61
C ILE A 63 -11.48 -45.80 17.46
N HIS A 64 -10.51 -46.18 16.61
CA HIS A 64 -10.08 -45.51 15.37
C HIS A 64 -10.33 -43.99 15.19
N ILE A 65 -10.48 -43.24 16.29
CA ILE A 65 -10.67 -41.80 16.32
C ILE A 65 -9.27 -41.20 16.37
N ASN A 66 -8.79 -40.86 15.18
CA ASN A 66 -7.66 -39.95 14.96
C ASN A 66 -6.24 -40.43 15.32
N HIS A 67 -5.90 -41.71 15.50
CA HIS A 67 -4.46 -42.05 15.62
C HIS A 67 -3.67 -41.60 14.38
N ASP A 68 -4.20 -41.81 13.17
CA ASP A 68 -3.58 -41.32 11.94
C ASP A 68 -3.58 -39.80 11.84
N LYS A 69 -4.67 -39.13 12.24
CA LYS A 69 -4.70 -37.64 12.23
C LYS A 69 -3.73 -37.07 13.25
N ILE A 70 -3.59 -37.65 14.44
CA ILE A 70 -2.62 -37.24 15.46
C ILE A 70 -1.19 -37.46 14.94
N LEU A 71 -0.93 -38.59 14.26
CA LEU A 71 0.37 -38.89 13.64
C LEU A 71 0.70 -37.90 12.52
N LEU A 72 -0.26 -37.60 11.63
CA LEU A 72 -0.17 -36.58 10.58
C LEU A 72 0.05 -35.18 11.17
N THR A 73 -0.72 -34.78 12.18
CA THR A 73 -0.57 -33.48 12.87
C THR A 73 0.80 -33.37 13.53
N LYS A 74 1.30 -34.44 14.16
CA LYS A 74 2.66 -34.47 14.75
C LYS A 74 3.73 -34.31 13.67
N LYS A 75 3.66 -35.08 12.58
CA LYS A 75 4.59 -34.98 11.44
C LYS A 75 4.55 -33.60 10.77
N TYR A 76 3.37 -32.99 10.68
CA TYR A 76 3.20 -31.63 10.15
C TYR A 76 3.79 -30.58 11.09
N ALA A 77 3.59 -30.70 12.40
CA ALA A 77 4.18 -29.82 13.40
C ALA A 77 5.71 -29.92 13.46
N GLU A 78 6.28 -31.12 13.27
CA GLU A 78 7.72 -31.34 13.16
C GLU A 78 8.29 -30.67 11.89
N LYS A 79 7.62 -30.82 10.74
CA LYS A 79 8.01 -30.10 9.51
C LYS A 79 7.93 -28.58 9.68
N LEU A 80 6.86 -28.07 10.30
CA LEU A 80 6.72 -26.62 10.56
C LEU A 80 7.85 -26.08 11.44
N LYS A 81 8.29 -26.85 12.45
CA LYS A 81 9.44 -26.48 13.29
C LYS A 81 10.74 -26.41 12.48
N GLN A 82 11.00 -27.39 11.63
CA GLN A 82 12.20 -27.39 10.77
C GLN A 82 12.21 -26.18 9.82
N GLU A 83 11.08 -25.88 9.19
CA GLU A 83 10.94 -24.76 8.26
C GLU A 83 11.05 -23.40 8.97
N LEU A 84 10.58 -23.30 10.22
CA LEU A 84 10.73 -22.12 11.08
C LEU A 84 12.19 -21.90 11.54
N GLU A 85 12.94 -22.97 11.85
CA GLU A 85 14.38 -22.84 12.17
C GLU A 85 15.21 -22.46 10.93
N LEU A 86 14.91 -23.01 9.74
CA LEU A 86 15.53 -22.57 8.49
C LEU A 86 15.27 -21.07 8.22
N GLN A 87 14.02 -20.62 8.36
CA GLN A 87 13.67 -19.20 8.21
C GLN A 87 14.38 -18.29 9.23
N LYS A 88 14.68 -18.76 10.45
CA LYS A 88 15.51 -17.99 11.40
C LYS A 88 16.95 -17.84 10.91
N ILE A 89 17.54 -18.91 10.39
CA ILE A 89 18.91 -18.90 9.84
C ILE A 89 18.98 -17.92 8.65
N ASP A 90 18.02 -17.99 7.73
CA ASP A 90 17.94 -17.08 6.58
C ASP A 90 17.76 -15.62 7.01
N ASN A 91 16.92 -15.33 8.00
CA ASN A 91 16.75 -13.97 8.53
C ASN A 91 18.06 -13.45 9.16
N ILE A 92 18.77 -14.26 9.94
CA ILE A 92 20.07 -13.88 10.52
C ILE A 92 21.09 -13.56 9.42
N GLU A 93 21.09 -14.31 8.32
CA GLU A 93 22.00 -14.07 7.21
C GLU A 93 21.62 -12.80 6.41
N LEU A 94 20.33 -12.57 6.18
CA LEU A 94 19.83 -11.33 5.57
C LEU A 94 20.14 -10.09 6.44
N GLU A 95 20.04 -10.20 7.76
CA GLU A 95 20.42 -9.12 8.69
C GLU A 95 21.92 -8.78 8.59
N LYS A 96 22.80 -9.79 8.46
CA LYS A 96 24.23 -9.55 8.19
C LYS A 96 24.46 -8.85 6.85
N GLN A 97 23.79 -9.28 5.78
CA GLN A 97 23.90 -8.65 4.46
C GLN A 97 23.43 -7.19 4.48
N ILE A 98 22.32 -6.90 5.17
CA ILE A 98 21.84 -5.53 5.38
C ILE A 98 22.87 -4.70 6.15
N LEU A 99 23.49 -5.25 7.20
CA LEU A 99 24.55 -4.57 7.95
C LEU A 99 25.79 -4.29 7.09
N GLU A 100 26.20 -5.22 6.25
CA GLU A 100 27.34 -5.05 5.34
C GLU A 100 27.05 -4.00 4.25
N LEU A 101 25.85 -4.03 3.66
CA LEU A 101 25.41 -3.03 2.68
C LEU A 101 25.34 -1.62 3.29
N ARG A 102 24.87 -1.49 4.55
CA ARG A 102 24.91 -0.20 5.27
C ARG A 102 26.35 0.30 5.44
N LYS A 103 27.28 -0.55 5.88
CA LYS A 103 28.71 -0.19 5.99
C LYS A 103 29.31 0.27 4.65
N LYS A 104 28.96 -0.39 3.55
CA LYS A 104 29.39 0.02 2.19
C LYS A 104 28.81 1.38 1.79
N LEU A 105 27.53 1.61 2.07
CA LEU A 105 26.85 2.88 1.80
C LEU A 105 27.44 4.04 2.64
N ASP A 106 27.71 3.82 3.92
CA ASP A 106 28.35 4.79 4.81
C ASP A 106 29.78 5.13 4.34
N HIS A 107 30.53 4.13 3.87
CA HIS A 107 31.86 4.33 3.30
C HIS A 107 31.81 5.20 2.03
N GLN A 108 30.94 4.86 1.07
CA GLN A 108 30.74 5.65 -0.15
C GLN A 108 30.23 7.06 0.14
N SER A 109 29.36 7.24 1.14
CA SER A 109 28.88 8.55 1.59
C SER A 109 30.04 9.41 2.13
N CYS A 110 30.93 8.82 2.94
CA CYS A 110 32.12 9.48 3.45
C CYS A 110 33.11 9.85 2.33
N GLU A 111 33.31 8.96 1.35
CA GLU A 111 34.15 9.20 0.18
C GLU A 111 33.60 10.33 -0.70
N ASN A 112 32.32 10.28 -1.06
CA ASN A 112 31.64 11.35 -1.83
C ASN A 112 31.73 12.71 -1.12
N LYS A 113 31.59 12.74 0.21
CA LYS A 113 31.78 13.96 1.00
C LYS A 113 33.22 14.50 0.88
N ARG A 114 34.24 13.65 1.01
CA ARG A 114 35.66 14.04 0.84
C ARG A 114 35.96 14.56 -0.57
N LEU A 115 35.40 13.92 -1.60
CA LEU A 115 35.53 14.37 -2.99
C LEU A 115 34.88 15.75 -3.19
N THR A 116 33.69 15.97 -2.64
CA THR A 116 32.97 17.25 -2.69
C THR A 116 33.76 18.36 -1.99
N GLU A 117 34.26 18.11 -0.78
CA GLU A 117 35.12 19.06 -0.04
C GLU A 117 36.45 19.36 -0.75
N THR A 118 36.94 18.44 -1.58
CA THR A 118 38.16 18.62 -2.38
C THR A 118 37.87 19.48 -3.61
N LEU A 119 36.78 19.18 -4.32
CA LEU A 119 36.30 19.97 -5.47
C LEU A 119 36.00 21.42 -5.08
N GLU A 120 35.33 21.66 -3.94
CA GLU A 120 35.12 23.01 -3.41
C GLU A 120 36.45 23.74 -3.13
N ARG A 121 37.44 23.04 -2.57
CA ARG A 121 38.77 23.62 -2.30
C ARG A 121 39.49 24.00 -3.59
N GLU A 122 39.38 23.21 -4.65
CA GLU A 122 39.94 23.53 -5.97
C GLU A 122 39.21 24.69 -6.64
N GLN A 123 37.88 24.72 -6.60
CA GLN A 123 37.09 25.86 -7.10
C GLN A 123 37.46 27.16 -6.39
N ARG A 124 37.59 27.15 -5.05
CA ARG A 124 38.04 28.31 -4.27
C ARG A 124 39.44 28.77 -4.68
N LYS A 125 40.40 27.84 -4.86
CA LYS A 125 41.75 28.17 -5.36
C LYS A 125 41.71 28.81 -6.75
N ASN A 126 40.88 28.28 -7.65
CA ASN A 126 40.76 28.77 -9.03
C ASN A 126 40.12 30.17 -9.09
N ILE A 127 39.08 30.43 -8.28
CA ILE A 127 38.48 31.76 -8.15
C ILE A 127 39.52 32.77 -7.62
N VAL A 128 40.27 32.41 -6.57
CA VAL A 128 41.32 33.29 -6.01
C VAL A 128 42.44 33.55 -7.02
N SER A 129 42.88 32.54 -7.78
CA SER A 129 43.97 32.70 -8.75
C SER A 129 43.56 33.45 -10.03
N THR A 130 42.28 33.43 -10.41
CA THR A 130 41.79 34.09 -11.64
C THR A 130 41.25 35.50 -11.40
N VAL A 131 40.50 35.73 -10.31
CA VAL A 131 39.81 37.01 -10.06
C VAL A 131 40.76 38.07 -9.46
N MET A 132 41.61 37.69 -8.49
CA MET A 132 42.54 38.62 -7.82
C MET A 132 43.52 39.34 -8.78
N PRO A 133 44.19 38.67 -9.74
CA PRO A 133 45.04 39.38 -10.69
C PRO A 133 44.27 40.20 -11.73
N TYR A 134 42.99 39.87 -12.00
CA TYR A 134 42.16 40.64 -12.92
C TYR A 134 41.73 41.98 -12.31
N GLU A 135 41.30 41.99 -11.05
CA GLU A 135 40.97 43.24 -10.34
C GLU A 135 42.16 44.19 -10.23
N ASN A 136 43.35 43.68 -9.91
CA ASN A 136 44.54 44.51 -9.78
C ASN A 136 44.93 45.16 -11.13
N LYS A 137 44.88 44.41 -12.24
CA LYS A 137 45.09 44.97 -13.59
C LYS A 137 44.01 45.98 -14.01
N ALA A 138 42.76 45.78 -13.58
CA ALA A 138 41.67 46.71 -13.85
C ALA A 138 41.80 48.03 -13.06
N LYS A 139 42.18 47.94 -11.77
CA LYS A 139 42.48 49.10 -10.91
C LYS A 139 43.66 49.92 -11.45
N GLU A 140 44.73 49.27 -11.90
CA GLU A 140 45.90 49.95 -12.48
C GLU A 140 45.55 50.71 -13.77
N LYS A 141 44.77 50.10 -14.68
CA LYS A 141 44.29 50.79 -15.89
C LYS A 141 43.44 52.02 -15.58
N ARG A 142 42.53 51.93 -14.60
CA ARG A 142 41.71 53.09 -14.17
C ARG A 142 42.57 54.22 -13.60
N TYR A 143 43.58 53.90 -12.80
CA TYR A 143 44.49 54.92 -12.24
C TYR A 143 45.28 55.66 -13.34
N ARG A 144 45.77 54.96 -14.37
CA ARG A 144 46.44 55.58 -15.52
C ARG A 144 45.50 56.50 -16.32
N ILE A 145 44.24 56.09 -16.55
CA ILE A 145 43.25 56.90 -17.27
C ILE A 145 42.90 58.18 -16.50
N ILE A 146 42.69 58.09 -15.19
CA ILE A 146 42.42 59.27 -14.33
C ILE A 146 43.59 60.26 -14.36
N LYS A 147 44.83 59.76 -14.32
CA LYS A 147 46.04 60.59 -14.34
C LYS A 147 46.24 61.32 -15.69
N ILE A 148 45.85 60.70 -16.80
CA ILE A 148 45.87 61.33 -18.13
C ILE A 148 44.71 62.35 -18.28
N GLY A 149 43.50 62.02 -17.80
CA GLY A 149 42.35 62.92 -17.85
C GLY A 149 42.56 64.24 -17.08
N LEU A 150 43.21 64.17 -15.92
CA LEU A 150 43.59 65.36 -15.12
C LEU A 150 44.64 66.26 -15.80
N ALA A 151 45.48 65.71 -16.68
CA ALA A 151 46.45 66.50 -17.45
C ALA A 151 45.81 67.24 -18.65
N ILE A 152 44.66 66.75 -19.13
CA ILE A 152 43.95 67.33 -20.28
C ILE A 152 42.93 68.39 -19.81
N SER A 153 42.31 68.23 -18.63
CA SER A 153 41.32 69.21 -18.14
C SER A 153 41.93 70.58 -17.79
N SER A 154 43.21 70.63 -17.40
CA SER A 154 43.92 71.90 -17.14
C SER A 154 44.18 72.74 -18.40
N VAL A 155 44.17 72.12 -19.58
CA VAL A 155 44.33 72.81 -20.87
C VAL A 155 42.96 73.27 -21.40
N ALA A 156 41.93 72.43 -21.29
CA ALA A 156 40.60 72.73 -21.82
C ALA A 156 39.86 73.86 -21.04
N LEU A 157 40.07 73.96 -19.72
CA LEU A 157 39.40 74.97 -18.88
C LEU A 157 39.77 76.43 -19.22
N ASN A 158 40.93 76.67 -19.83
CA ASN A 158 41.34 78.01 -20.25
C ASN A 158 40.76 78.45 -21.61
N ILE A 159 40.20 77.52 -22.40
CA ILE A 159 39.63 77.81 -23.73
C ILE A 159 38.09 77.90 -23.65
N GLY A 160 37.46 77.16 -22.74
CA GLY A 160 35.99 77.11 -22.63
C GLY A 160 35.30 78.37 -22.06
N LEU A 161 36.01 79.23 -21.33
CA LEU A 161 35.39 80.36 -20.61
C LEU A 161 35.02 81.56 -21.50
N VAL A 162 35.52 81.61 -22.75
CA VAL A 162 35.32 82.76 -23.67
C VAL A 162 34.06 82.62 -24.54
N ALA A 163 33.51 81.41 -24.68
CA ALA A 163 32.43 81.13 -25.63
C ALA A 163 30.99 81.23 -25.07
N ALA A 164 30.82 81.38 -23.75
CA ALA A 164 29.53 81.18 -23.07
C ALA A 164 28.65 82.44 -22.89
N ILE A 165 29.01 83.58 -23.48
CA ILE A 165 28.33 84.88 -23.24
C ILE A 165 27.46 85.35 -24.44
N THR A 166 27.48 84.65 -25.59
CA THR A 166 26.69 85.04 -26.77
C THR A 166 25.60 84.04 -27.15
N LEU A 167 24.39 84.59 -27.32
CA LEU A 167 23.18 84.03 -27.96
C LEU A 167 22.20 83.21 -27.09
N LEU A 168 21.30 83.99 -26.48
CA LEU A 168 19.94 83.64 -26.06
C LEU A 168 19.00 83.30 -27.25
N ASN A 169 17.84 82.71 -26.89
CA ASN A 169 16.54 82.70 -27.60
C ASN A 169 16.34 81.81 -28.85
N SER A 170 15.37 80.87 -28.79
CA SER A 170 14.03 81.08 -29.38
C SER A 170 13.12 79.82 -29.37
N ASN A 171 11.92 79.97 -28.81
CA ASN A 171 10.59 79.40 -29.16
C ASN A 171 10.41 78.02 -29.83
N ASP A 172 9.73 77.13 -29.09
CA ASP A 172 8.32 76.67 -29.34
C ASP A 172 7.91 76.01 -30.69
N THR A 173 7.48 74.72 -30.67
CA THR A 173 6.10 74.26 -31.02
C THR A 173 5.93 72.74 -31.32
N LYS A 174 4.80 72.18 -30.83
CA LYS A 174 3.88 71.13 -31.41
C LYS A 174 4.38 69.76 -31.95
N LYS A 175 3.98 68.70 -31.20
CA LYS A 175 3.01 67.61 -31.53
C LYS A 175 3.17 66.76 -32.83
N ILE A 176 3.21 65.41 -32.67
CA ILE A 176 2.61 64.38 -33.57
C ILE A 176 2.37 63.05 -32.80
N THR A 177 1.52 62.16 -33.31
CA THR A 177 0.78 61.08 -32.60
C THR A 177 0.98 59.63 -33.12
N SER A 178 0.87 58.65 -32.20
CA SER A 178 0.23 57.30 -32.29
C SER A 178 0.25 56.68 -30.86
N LYS A 179 -0.55 55.72 -30.37
CA LYS A 179 -1.80 54.99 -30.72
C LYS A 179 -1.83 53.87 -31.79
N ILE A 180 -1.80 52.61 -31.29
CA ILE A 180 -2.53 51.36 -31.63
C ILE A 180 -2.45 50.56 -30.30
N GLU A 181 -3.47 50.17 -29.53
CA GLU A 181 -4.85 49.65 -29.69
C GLU A 181 -4.97 48.10 -29.72
N SER A 182 -6.00 47.60 -29.03
CA SER A 182 -6.16 46.25 -28.47
C SER A 182 -7.48 45.56 -28.85
N ARG A 183 -7.59 44.24 -28.62
CA ARG A 183 -8.80 43.36 -28.39
C ARG A 183 -8.30 41.90 -28.16
N LEU A 184 -8.82 40.98 -27.33
CA LEU A 184 -10.09 40.69 -26.59
C LEU A 184 -11.21 39.93 -27.35
N ILE A 185 -11.61 38.75 -26.79
CA ILE A 185 -13.01 38.20 -26.65
C ILE A 185 -13.70 37.60 -27.93
N GLU A 186 -14.50 36.50 -27.97
CA GLU A 186 -15.15 35.52 -27.03
C GLU A 186 -15.24 34.07 -27.70
N PRO A 187 -15.86 32.99 -27.12
CA PRO A 187 -15.83 31.58 -27.58
C PRO A 187 -17.14 31.08 -28.27
N VAL A 188 -17.31 29.76 -28.52
CA VAL A 188 -18.57 29.15 -29.04
C VAL A 188 -18.96 27.83 -28.32
N VAL A 189 -20.28 27.56 -28.26
CA VAL A 189 -20.99 26.54 -27.44
C VAL A 189 -21.48 25.33 -28.26
N THR A 190 -21.87 24.26 -27.55
CA THR A 190 -22.47 22.98 -28.02
C THR A 190 -23.86 23.09 -28.67
N PRO A 191 -24.40 21.97 -29.21
CA PRO A 191 -25.78 21.60 -28.85
C PRO A 191 -26.08 20.09 -28.63
N GLN A 192 -27.33 19.84 -28.25
CA GLN A 192 -28.00 18.60 -27.76
C GLN A 192 -29.25 18.28 -28.63
N LYS A 193 -29.98 17.14 -28.58
CA LYS A 193 -29.90 15.81 -27.93
C LYS A 193 -31.09 14.96 -28.46
N VAL A 194 -30.97 13.63 -28.63
CA VAL A 194 -32.13 12.72 -28.88
C VAL A 194 -31.98 11.39 -28.11
N ALA A 195 -33.10 10.75 -27.75
CA ALA A 195 -33.22 9.52 -26.95
C ALA A 195 -34.21 8.51 -27.60
N VAL A 196 -34.65 7.47 -26.85
CA VAL A 196 -35.65 6.40 -27.21
C VAL A 196 -35.00 5.16 -27.90
N GLU A 197 -35.25 3.87 -27.57
CA GLU A 197 -36.11 3.20 -26.57
C GLU A 197 -35.48 1.89 -25.99
N GLU A 198 -36.21 1.26 -25.07
CA GLU A 198 -35.92 0.08 -24.22
C GLU A 198 -35.93 -1.30 -24.93
N ARG A 199 -34.97 -2.20 -24.61
CA ARG A 199 -35.14 -3.68 -24.56
C ARG A 199 -34.11 -4.37 -23.64
N ILE A 200 -34.58 -5.22 -22.73
CA ILE A 200 -33.78 -6.15 -21.89
C ILE A 200 -33.70 -7.52 -22.61
N PRO A 201 -32.51 -8.09 -22.86
CA PRO A 201 -32.03 -9.29 -22.12
C PRO A 201 -30.47 -9.48 -22.14
N PRO A 202 -29.92 -10.62 -21.68
CA PRO A 202 -30.00 -11.25 -20.35
C PRO A 202 -28.61 -11.28 -19.65
N LYS A 203 -28.54 -11.79 -18.42
CA LYS A 203 -27.28 -11.99 -17.66
C LYS A 203 -26.20 -12.73 -18.45
N ALA A 204 -25.12 -12.04 -18.83
CA ALA A 204 -23.90 -12.68 -19.35
C ALA A 204 -23.02 -13.20 -18.19
N LYS A 205 -22.67 -14.49 -18.22
CA LYS A 205 -21.69 -15.08 -17.29
C LYS A 205 -20.26 -14.82 -17.79
N LEU A 206 -19.43 -14.32 -16.88
CA LEU A 206 -17.99 -14.57 -16.69
C LEU A 206 -17.15 -15.05 -17.90
N THR A 207 -16.22 -14.23 -18.40
CA THR A 207 -14.75 -14.33 -18.15
C THR A 207 -13.93 -13.55 -19.18
N THR A 208 -13.48 -12.35 -18.82
CA THR A 208 -12.15 -11.81 -19.20
C THR A 208 -11.77 -10.81 -18.11
N HIS A 209 -10.88 -11.21 -17.19
CA HIS A 209 -10.38 -10.32 -16.15
C HIS A 209 -9.37 -9.35 -16.77
N ARG A 210 -9.89 -8.22 -17.29
CA ARG A 210 -9.09 -7.16 -17.92
C ARG A 210 -8.17 -6.48 -16.90
N SER A 211 -7.03 -5.98 -17.38
CA SER A 211 -6.06 -5.25 -16.55
C SER A 211 -6.72 -4.06 -15.86
N LEU A 212 -6.44 -3.90 -14.56
CA LEU A 212 -6.70 -2.62 -13.88
C LEU A 212 -5.57 -1.67 -14.23
N GLU A 213 -5.90 -0.40 -14.42
CA GLU A 213 -4.94 0.69 -14.35
C GLU A 213 -4.60 0.92 -12.87
N LEU A 214 -3.31 0.96 -12.54
CA LEU A 214 -2.83 0.99 -11.15
C LEU A 214 -1.89 2.19 -10.96
N THR A 215 -2.19 3.02 -9.95
CA THR A 215 -1.39 4.21 -9.61
C THR A 215 0.01 3.80 -9.12
N GLN A 216 1.02 4.57 -9.51
CA GLN A 216 2.36 4.42 -8.93
C GLN A 216 2.50 5.16 -7.58
N VAL A 217 1.57 6.06 -7.26
CA VAL A 217 1.55 6.84 -6.02
C VAL A 217 1.29 5.92 -4.83
N VAL A 218 2.20 5.94 -3.86
CA VAL A 218 2.13 5.11 -2.65
C VAL A 218 1.42 5.86 -1.53
N GLY A 219 0.52 5.19 -0.83
CA GLY A 219 -0.07 5.69 0.40
C GLY A 219 -1.22 6.68 0.23
N GLU A 220 -1.78 6.80 -0.97
CA GLU A 220 -2.90 7.69 -1.27
C GLU A 220 -3.95 6.98 -2.14
N TRP A 221 -5.22 7.15 -1.79
CA TRP A 221 -6.33 6.67 -2.60
C TRP A 221 -6.51 7.54 -3.85
N SER A 222 -6.77 6.89 -4.97
CA SER A 222 -7.00 7.54 -6.27
C SER A 222 -8.18 6.92 -6.98
N LEU A 223 -8.95 7.72 -7.72
CA LEU A 223 -10.06 7.30 -8.57
C LEU A 223 -9.57 6.94 -9.97
N PHE A 224 -10.13 5.89 -10.55
CA PHE A 224 -9.88 5.44 -11.92
C PHE A 224 -11.20 5.35 -12.67
N GLN A 225 -11.20 5.80 -13.92
CA GLN A 225 -12.35 5.83 -14.82
C GLN A 225 -11.96 5.27 -16.19
N PRO A 226 -11.61 3.98 -16.31
CA PRO A 226 -11.19 3.42 -17.58
C PRO A 226 -12.41 3.22 -18.47
N ILE A 227 -12.26 3.46 -19.78
CA ILE A 227 -13.36 3.50 -20.75
C ILE A 227 -14.19 2.18 -20.77
N ASP A 228 -13.51 1.05 -20.51
CA ASP A 228 -14.03 -0.30 -20.72
C ASP A 228 -14.48 -1.04 -19.43
N GLN A 229 -14.46 -0.40 -18.26
CA GLN A 229 -14.86 -1.05 -17.00
C GLN A 229 -15.46 -0.06 -15.98
N PRO A 230 -16.33 -0.51 -15.06
CA PRO A 230 -16.86 0.35 -14.01
C PRO A 230 -15.74 1.05 -13.22
N PRO A 231 -15.94 2.32 -12.81
CA PRO A 231 -14.95 3.04 -12.05
C PRO A 231 -14.67 2.37 -10.70
N TYR A 232 -13.48 2.63 -10.18
CA TYR A 232 -13.02 2.11 -8.91
C TYR A 232 -12.05 3.09 -8.27
N ILE A 233 -11.87 2.96 -6.95
CA ILE A 233 -10.76 3.62 -6.25
C ILE A 233 -9.74 2.57 -5.86
N ALA A 234 -8.46 2.96 -5.86
CA ALA A 234 -7.39 2.09 -5.40
C ALA A 234 -6.33 2.86 -4.61
N ILE A 235 -5.64 2.14 -3.73
CA ILE A 235 -4.44 2.61 -3.03
C ILE A 235 -3.32 1.58 -3.18
N ARG A 236 -2.10 2.07 -3.42
CA ARG A 236 -0.86 1.27 -3.42
C ARG A 236 -0.14 1.39 -2.08
N ASN A 237 0.43 0.29 -1.57
CA ASN A 237 1.35 0.34 -0.42
C ASN A 237 2.83 0.31 -0.85
N GLN A 238 3.75 0.47 0.12
CA GLN A 238 5.20 0.41 -0.15
C GLN A 238 5.66 -0.96 -0.71
N ALA A 239 4.94 -2.02 -0.36
CA ALA A 239 5.12 -3.39 -0.83
C ALA A 239 4.69 -3.61 -2.31
N GLY A 240 4.01 -2.63 -2.91
CA GLY A 240 3.49 -2.71 -4.27
C GLY A 240 2.19 -3.52 -4.42
N SER A 241 1.59 -3.97 -3.32
CA SER A 241 0.22 -4.50 -3.30
C SER A 241 -0.79 -3.35 -3.30
N TYR A 242 -2.04 -3.66 -3.67
CA TYR A 242 -3.12 -2.67 -3.70
C TYR A 242 -4.36 -3.14 -2.94
N ILE A 243 -5.12 -2.17 -2.44
CA ILE A 243 -6.55 -2.35 -2.14
C ILE A 243 -7.34 -1.61 -3.20
N VAL A 244 -8.40 -2.23 -3.70
CA VAL A 244 -9.30 -1.69 -4.72
C VAL A 244 -10.73 -1.79 -4.19
N GLN A 245 -11.50 -0.70 -4.28
CA GLN A 245 -12.95 -0.71 -4.05
C GLN A 245 -13.67 -0.39 -5.35
N ARG A 246 -14.66 -1.23 -5.70
CA ARG A 246 -15.45 -1.13 -6.94
C ARG A 246 -16.87 -0.61 -6.67
N CYS A 247 -17.63 -0.39 -7.73
CA CYS A 247 -19.06 -0.02 -7.63
C CYS A 247 -19.95 -1.06 -6.94
N ASP A 248 -19.50 -2.31 -6.80
CA ASP A 248 -20.14 -3.34 -5.96
C ASP A 248 -20.00 -3.05 -4.45
N LEU A 249 -19.32 -1.97 -4.06
CA LEU A 249 -18.99 -1.54 -2.70
C LEU A 249 -18.01 -2.45 -1.94
N HIS A 250 -17.59 -3.57 -2.52
CA HIS A 250 -16.67 -4.52 -1.90
C HIS A 250 -15.22 -4.09 -2.06
N PHE A 251 -14.40 -4.54 -1.10
CA PHE A 251 -12.96 -4.33 -1.10
C PHE A 251 -12.23 -5.57 -1.58
N TYR A 252 -11.25 -5.36 -2.45
CA TYR A 252 -10.43 -6.38 -3.07
C TYR A 252 -8.96 -6.12 -2.79
N TYR A 253 -8.25 -7.18 -2.43
CA TYR A 253 -6.82 -7.13 -2.17
C TYR A 253 -6.06 -7.73 -3.35
N TYR A 254 -5.23 -6.89 -3.98
CA TYR A 254 -4.34 -7.25 -5.08
C TYR A 254 -2.95 -7.47 -4.49
N ALA A 255 -2.69 -8.71 -4.10
CA ALA A 255 -1.45 -9.18 -3.51
C ALA A 255 -0.33 -9.19 -4.56
N ASN A 256 0.73 -8.41 -4.36
CA ASN A 256 1.90 -8.43 -5.24
C ASN A 256 2.60 -9.81 -5.19
N MET A 257 2.74 -10.45 -6.36
CA MET A 257 3.37 -11.78 -6.51
C MET A 257 4.89 -11.76 -6.34
N THR A 258 5.55 -10.61 -6.40
CA THR A 258 7.00 -10.53 -6.11
C THR A 258 7.33 -10.69 -4.62
N GLN A 259 6.32 -10.93 -3.78
CA GLN A 259 6.46 -11.11 -2.33
C GLN A 259 6.09 -12.53 -1.93
N GLN A 260 7.04 -13.24 -1.30
CA GLN A 260 6.76 -14.54 -0.69
C GLN A 260 5.79 -14.38 0.49
N ARG A 261 4.77 -15.25 0.54
CA ARG A 261 3.68 -15.21 1.51
C ARG A 261 3.55 -16.59 2.17
N THR A 262 3.95 -16.70 3.43
CA THR A 262 3.90 -17.96 4.19
C THR A 262 2.52 -18.30 4.76
N SER A 263 1.62 -17.32 4.86
CA SER A 263 0.25 -17.51 5.37
C SER A 263 -0.62 -16.34 4.95
N LEU A 264 -1.88 -16.62 4.58
CA LEU A 264 -2.91 -15.63 4.30
C LEU A 264 -3.93 -15.61 5.46
N PRO A 265 -4.38 -14.43 5.91
CA PRO A 265 -5.55 -14.30 6.79
C PRO A 265 -6.80 -15.00 6.24
N ALA A 266 -7.58 -15.62 7.14
CA ALA A 266 -8.80 -16.36 6.77
C ALA A 266 -9.88 -15.49 6.10
N ASN A 267 -9.85 -14.17 6.30
CA ASN A 267 -10.81 -13.23 5.70
C ASN A 267 -10.48 -12.82 4.25
N LEU A 268 -9.41 -13.36 3.67
CA LEU A 268 -9.03 -13.14 2.27
C LEU A 268 -9.41 -14.37 1.43
N ARG A 269 -10.54 -14.28 0.73
CA ARG A 269 -10.98 -15.36 -0.16
C ARG A 269 -10.36 -15.20 -1.55
N PHE A 270 -9.60 -16.20 -2.01
CA PHE A 270 -9.01 -16.17 -3.34
C PHE A 270 -10.09 -16.08 -4.43
N MET A 271 -9.86 -15.25 -5.44
CA MET A 271 -10.73 -15.08 -6.60
C MET A 271 -10.06 -15.59 -7.88
N HIS A 272 -8.96 -14.96 -8.27
CA HIS A 272 -8.23 -15.23 -9.51
C HIS A 272 -6.82 -14.66 -9.46
N GLN A 273 -5.97 -15.05 -10.41
CA GLN A 273 -4.70 -14.38 -10.69
C GLN A 273 -4.89 -13.36 -11.82
N GLN A 274 -4.24 -12.21 -11.71
CA GLN A 274 -4.28 -11.15 -12.71
C GLN A 274 -2.89 -10.52 -12.87
N GLN A 275 -2.23 -10.77 -14.00
CA GLN A 275 -0.85 -10.32 -14.27
C GLN A 275 0.10 -10.74 -13.12
N ASN A 276 0.69 -9.76 -12.43
CA ASN A 276 1.63 -9.94 -11.32
C ASN A 276 0.93 -9.91 -9.94
N PHE A 277 -0.38 -10.11 -9.90
CA PHE A 277 -1.20 -10.05 -8.67
C PHE A 277 -2.03 -11.31 -8.46
N LEU A 278 -2.13 -11.74 -7.21
CA LEU A 278 -3.18 -12.65 -6.76
C LEU A 278 -4.32 -11.80 -6.16
N VAL A 279 -5.54 -12.01 -6.63
CA VAL A 279 -6.71 -11.20 -6.24
C VAL A 279 -7.55 -11.94 -5.23
N TYR A 280 -7.85 -11.26 -4.12
CA TYR A 280 -8.68 -11.77 -3.03
C TYR A 280 -9.84 -10.81 -2.76
N SER A 281 -11.03 -11.33 -2.44
CA SER A 281 -12.09 -10.53 -1.81
C SER A 281 -11.87 -10.47 -0.30
N ILE A 282 -12.14 -9.31 0.29
CA ILE A 282 -12.09 -9.10 1.74
C ILE A 282 -13.52 -9.23 2.26
N ASP A 283 -13.95 -10.46 2.50
CA ASP A 283 -15.37 -10.78 2.75
C ASP A 283 -15.84 -10.30 4.15
N TYR A 284 -14.93 -10.12 5.10
CA TYR A 284 -15.22 -9.68 6.48
C TYR A 284 -14.00 -9.11 7.21
N GLY A 285 -14.24 -8.48 8.36
CA GLY A 285 -13.20 -7.99 9.26
C GLY A 285 -12.54 -6.69 8.81
N ILE A 286 -11.39 -6.34 9.39
CA ILE A 286 -10.79 -5.03 9.18
C ILE A 286 -10.42 -4.84 7.70
N GLY A 287 -11.02 -3.80 7.08
CA GLY A 287 -10.83 -3.46 5.67
C GLY A 287 -11.94 -3.93 4.71
N SER A 288 -12.92 -4.73 5.16
CA SER A 288 -14.07 -5.15 4.33
C SER A 288 -15.18 -4.10 4.19
N GLU A 289 -15.14 -3.02 4.97
CA GLU A 289 -16.25 -2.06 5.11
C GLU A 289 -15.73 -0.62 5.10
N ARG A 290 -16.55 0.32 4.59
CA ARG A 290 -16.23 1.75 4.50
C ARG A 290 -15.80 2.32 5.85
N ASP A 291 -16.46 1.95 6.94
CA ASP A 291 -16.24 2.54 8.26
C ASP A 291 -14.88 2.16 8.85
N HIS A 292 -14.32 1.00 8.50
CA HIS A 292 -12.94 0.66 8.86
C HIS A 292 -11.94 1.64 8.26
N TRP A 293 -12.19 2.08 7.02
CA TRP A 293 -11.36 3.07 6.34
C TRP A 293 -11.59 4.45 6.94
N VAL A 294 -12.82 4.97 6.93
CA VAL A 294 -13.15 6.32 7.46
C VAL A 294 -12.60 6.55 8.87
N ASN A 295 -12.72 5.57 9.77
CA ASN A 295 -12.34 5.72 11.19
C ASN A 295 -10.87 5.40 11.49
N SER A 296 -10.01 5.19 10.48
CA SER A 296 -8.59 4.89 10.68
C SER A 296 -7.66 5.81 9.89
N GLN A 297 -6.42 5.97 10.38
CA GLN A 297 -5.35 6.61 9.62
C GLN A 297 -4.69 5.62 8.64
N SER A 298 -4.68 4.33 9.00
CA SER A 298 -4.22 3.24 8.17
C SER A 298 -4.81 1.91 8.62
N ILE A 299 -4.92 0.95 7.70
CA ILE A 299 -5.39 -0.42 7.96
C ILE A 299 -4.25 -1.41 7.68
N LYS A 300 -4.18 -2.46 8.50
CA LYS A 300 -3.27 -3.61 8.30
C LYS A 300 -4.00 -4.78 7.65
N ILE A 301 -3.62 -5.13 6.43
CA ILE A 301 -4.19 -6.25 5.65
C ILE A 301 -3.03 -7.15 5.21
N ASN A 302 -3.13 -8.46 5.47
CA ASN A 302 -2.05 -9.42 5.20
C ASN A 302 -0.66 -8.96 5.72
N ARG A 303 -0.60 -8.46 6.95
CA ARG A 303 0.62 -7.88 7.59
C ARG A 303 1.15 -6.58 6.96
N GLU A 304 0.63 -6.16 5.81
CA GLU A 304 0.99 -4.92 5.12
C GLU A 304 0.10 -3.76 5.58
N TYR A 305 0.60 -2.53 5.57
CA TYR A 305 -0.16 -1.33 5.96
C TYR A 305 -0.61 -0.52 4.74
N PHE A 306 -1.85 -0.06 4.77
CA PHE A 306 -2.49 0.79 3.76
C PHE A 306 -2.97 2.08 4.42
N SER A 307 -2.53 3.22 3.91
CA SER A 307 -2.95 4.55 4.37
C SER A 307 -4.43 4.81 4.06
N ASN A 308 -5.06 5.70 4.81
CA ASN A 308 -6.42 6.19 4.53
C ASN A 308 -6.43 7.56 3.82
N LYS A 309 -5.26 8.12 3.48
CA LYS A 309 -5.14 9.43 2.84
C LYS A 309 -5.99 9.50 1.56
N SER A 310 -6.83 10.54 1.49
CA SER A 310 -7.73 10.83 0.36
C SER A 310 -8.84 9.79 0.11
N PHE A 311 -9.05 8.82 1.02
CA PHE A 311 -10.10 7.80 0.88
C PHE A 311 -11.51 8.41 0.82
N LEU A 312 -11.89 9.24 1.81
CA LEU A 312 -13.25 9.74 1.94
C LEU A 312 -13.70 10.52 0.69
N ASN A 313 -12.87 11.46 0.23
CA ASN A 313 -13.07 12.18 -1.03
C ASN A 313 -13.17 11.23 -2.24
N SER A 314 -12.20 10.32 -2.40
CA SER A 314 -12.21 9.36 -3.52
C SER A 314 -13.46 8.46 -3.51
N ASN A 315 -13.88 8.00 -2.34
CA ASN A 315 -15.05 7.14 -2.15
C ASN A 315 -16.35 7.91 -2.44
N GLU A 316 -16.49 9.16 -1.97
CA GLU A 316 -17.65 10.01 -2.27
C GLU A 316 -17.78 10.26 -3.77
N VAL A 317 -16.68 10.60 -4.45
CA VAL A 317 -16.68 10.74 -5.91
C VAL A 317 -17.03 9.39 -6.58
N LEU A 318 -16.46 8.26 -6.13
CA LEU A 318 -16.82 6.94 -6.64
C LEU A 318 -18.33 6.65 -6.50
N GLN A 319 -18.94 6.95 -5.35
CA GLN A 319 -20.39 6.78 -5.16
C GLN A 319 -21.20 7.60 -6.17
N GLN A 320 -20.78 8.84 -6.49
CA GLN A 320 -21.45 9.66 -7.49
C GLN A 320 -21.39 9.08 -8.91
N TYR A 321 -20.31 8.37 -9.27
CA TYR A 321 -20.23 7.66 -10.55
C TYR A 321 -21.01 6.35 -10.54
N CYS A 322 -20.87 5.54 -9.49
CA CYS A 322 -21.55 4.24 -9.38
C CYS A 322 -23.07 4.36 -9.21
N GLY A 323 -23.57 5.43 -8.59
CA GLY A 323 -25.00 5.72 -8.44
C GLY A 323 -25.65 6.44 -9.63
N ARG A 324 -24.92 6.62 -10.75
CA ARG A 324 -25.42 7.22 -12.00
C ARG A 324 -25.48 6.21 -13.18
N GLY A 325 -25.20 4.93 -12.92
CA GLY A 325 -25.22 3.85 -13.91
C GLY A 325 -26.53 3.08 -13.93
#